data_AF-A0A8T2T4Z0-F1
#
_entry.id   AF-A0A8T2T4Z0-F1
#
_cell.length_a   1.000
_cell.length_b   1.000
_cell.length_c   1.000
_cell.angle_alpha   90.00
_cell.angle_beta   90.00
_cell.angle_gamma   90.00
#
_symmetry.space_group_name_H-M   'P 1'
#
loop_
_entity.id
_entity.type
_entity.pdbx_description
1 polymer ?
#
loop_
_entity_poly.entity_id
_entity_poly.type
_entity_poly.pdbx_seq_one_letter_code
_entity_poly.pdbx_strand_id
1 'polypeptide(L)'
;MTCNSCGFFKDRIPPVRSSVALKVIESELGSPARKLFASISSEPVAAASLGQVYKASLTTREHVAVKVQRLGMYARLVLDSYLLYFIGGPLQRYLGALRIFA
;
A
#
# COMPACT_ATOMS: atom_id res chain seq x y z
N MET A 1 28.79 5.24 -1.61
CA MET A 1 27.32 5.37 -1.64
C MET A 1 26.69 4.04 -2.07
N THR A 2 26.66 3.04 -1.19
CA THR A 2 25.94 1.78 -1.44
C THR A 2 25.30 1.37 -0.12
N CYS A 3 24.07 1.81 0.11
CA CYS A 3 23.29 1.41 1.27
C CYS A 3 22.85 -0.04 1.08
N ASN A 4 23.68 -0.98 1.55
CA ASN A 4 23.44 -2.43 1.46
C ASN A 4 22.63 -2.97 2.65
N SER A 5 22.08 -2.11 3.51
CA SER A 5 21.37 -2.48 4.74
C SER A 5 19.90 -2.85 4.52
N CYS A 6 19.35 -2.67 3.32
CA CYS A 6 17.93 -2.90 3.01
C CYS A 6 17.74 -4.08 2.04
N GLY A 7 18.52 -5.16 2.21
CA GLY A 7 18.53 -6.29 1.28
C GLY A 7 17.49 -7.39 1.55
N PHE A 8 16.98 -7.50 2.79
CA PHE A 8 16.30 -8.72 3.23
C PHE A 8 14.78 -8.65 3.26
N PHE A 9 14.18 -7.47 3.46
CA PHE A 9 12.73 -7.31 3.36
C PHE A 9 12.32 -7.02 1.91
N LYS A 10 12.74 -7.89 0.99
CA LYS A 10 12.02 -8.01 -0.28
C LYS A 10 10.71 -8.69 0.06
N ASP A 11 9.69 -7.87 0.31
CA ASP A 11 8.28 -8.26 0.29
C ASP A 11 8.05 -9.12 -0.97
N ARG A 12 8.18 -10.44 -0.83
CA ARG A 12 7.90 -11.42 -1.89
C ARG A 12 6.39 -11.58 -1.99
N ILE A 13 5.75 -10.47 -2.30
CA ILE A 13 4.31 -10.41 -2.42
C ILE A 13 4.03 -10.62 -3.89
N PRO A 14 3.25 -11.65 -4.25
CA PRO A 14 2.96 -11.92 -5.64
C PRO A 14 2.39 -10.66 -6.30
N PRO A 15 2.93 -10.25 -7.45
CA PRO A 15 2.44 -9.08 -8.16
C PRO A 15 0.94 -9.26 -8.44
N VAL A 16 0.15 -8.22 -8.17
CA VAL A 16 -1.26 -8.24 -8.56
C VAL A 16 -1.27 -8.23 -10.09
N ARG A 17 -2.15 -9.04 -10.70
CA ARG A 17 -2.30 -9.04 -12.16
C ARG A 17 -2.50 -7.60 -12.63
N SER A 18 -1.67 -7.16 -13.56
CA SER A 18 -1.65 -5.79 -14.06
C SER A 18 -3.00 -5.33 -14.62
N SER A 19 -3.79 -6.24 -15.20
CA SER A 19 -5.17 -5.98 -15.62
C SER A 19 -6.08 -5.51 -14.48
N VAL A 20 -5.88 -6.04 -13.27
CA VAL A 20 -6.67 -5.66 -12.08
C VAL A 20 -6.19 -4.30 -11.57
N ALA A 21 -4.88 -4.07 -11.52
CA ALA A 21 -4.31 -2.79 -11.12
C ALA A 21 -4.76 -1.64 -12.04
N LEU A 22 -4.79 -1.87 -13.36
CA LEU A 22 -5.29 -0.88 -14.33
C LEU A 22 -6.76 -0.55 -14.11
N LYS A 23 -7.61 -1.55 -13.86
CA LYS A 23 -9.03 -1.31 -13.54
C LYS A 23 -9.21 -0.47 -12.29
N VAL A 24 -8.39 -0.70 -11.26
CA VAL A 24 -8.42 0.11 -10.02
C VAL A 24 -7.99 1.55 -10.29
N ILE A 25 -6.94 1.75 -11.09
CA ILE A 25 -6.51 3.08 -11.52
C ILE A 25 -7.64 3.80 -12.26
N GLU A 26 -8.31 3.11 -13.19
CA GLU A 26 -9.42 3.68 -13.97
C GLU A 26 -10.65 4.00 -13.12
N SER A 27 -11.00 3.14 -12.15
CA SER A 27 -12.12 3.38 -11.25
C SER A 27 -11.87 4.55 -10.30
N GLU A 28 -10.65 4.67 -9.76
CA GLU A 28 -10.29 5.72 -8.80
C GLU A 28 -10.10 7.10 -9.47
N LEU A 29 -9.53 7.14 -10.67
CA LEU A 29 -9.30 8.39 -11.41
C LEU A 29 -10.49 8.79 -12.30
N GLY A 30 -11.51 7.94 -12.43
CA GLY A 30 -12.72 8.22 -13.21
C GLY A 30 -12.48 8.42 -14.72
N SER A 31 -11.34 7.96 -15.23
CA SER A 31 -10.92 8.13 -16.62
C SER A 31 -10.10 6.94 -17.09
N PRO A 32 -10.20 6.56 -18.38
CA PRO A 32 -9.44 5.43 -18.92
C PRO A 32 -7.93 5.73 -18.83
N ALA A 33 -7.14 4.72 -18.46
CA ALA A 33 -5.72 4.88 -18.20
C ALA A 33 -4.97 5.42 -19.43
N ARG A 34 -5.46 5.12 -20.64
CA ARG A 34 -4.93 5.61 -21.92
C ARG A 34 -5.07 7.12 -22.15
N LYS A 35 -6.00 7.79 -21.47
CA LYS A 35 -6.14 9.26 -21.55
C LYS A 35 -5.21 9.98 -20.57
N LEU A 36 -4.94 9.36 -19.42
CA LEU A 36 -4.13 9.93 -18.36
C LEU A 36 -2.64 9.67 -18.58
N PHE A 37 -2.30 8.47 -19.07
CA PHE A 37 -0.92 8.03 -19.28
C PHE A 37 -0.66 7.76 -20.77
N ALA A 38 0.44 8.29 -21.28
CA ALA A 38 0.98 7.95 -22.59
C ALA A 38 1.47 6.50 -22.63
N SER A 39 2.05 6.02 -21.53
CA SER A 39 2.43 4.62 -21.35
C SER A 39 2.46 4.25 -19.87
N ILE A 40 2.15 3.00 -19.56
CA ILE A 40 2.27 2.44 -18.20
C ILE A 40 2.89 1.05 -18.30
N SER A 41 3.86 0.77 -17.42
CA SER A 41 4.50 -0.55 -17.33
C SER A 41 3.49 -1.60 -16.91
N SER A 42 3.47 -2.75 -17.59
CA SER A 42 2.67 -3.90 -17.18
C SER A 42 3.23 -4.58 -15.95
N GLU A 43 4.51 -4.41 -15.64
CA GLU A 43 5.16 -5.00 -14.48
C GLU A 43 5.41 -3.94 -13.39
N PRO A 44 5.15 -4.27 -12.11
CA PRO A 44 5.46 -3.38 -11.02
C PRO A 44 6.98 -3.27 -10.84
N VAL A 45 7.47 -2.05 -10.66
CA VAL A 45 8.88 -1.75 -10.46
C VAL A 45 9.31 -2.02 -9.02
N ALA A 46 8.40 -1.79 -8.07
CA ALA A 46 8.66 -2.02 -6.66
C ALA A 46 7.40 -2.44 -5.90
N ALA A 47 7.58 -3.28 -4.89
CA ALA A 47 6.60 -3.49 -3.83
C ALA A 47 6.72 -2.35 -2.82
N ALA A 48 5.59 -1.74 -2.47
CA ALA A 48 5.50 -0.78 -1.37
C ALA A 48 4.68 -1.41 -0.24
N SER A 49 4.90 -0.97 1.00
CA SER A 49 4.25 -1.55 2.20
C SER A 49 2.75 -1.88 2.01
N LEU A 50 1.95 -0.93 1.50
CA LEU A 50 0.49 -1.09 1.31
C LEU A 50 0.05 -1.21 -0.17
N GLY A 51 0.98 -1.41 -1.11
CA GLY A 51 0.65 -1.33 -2.53
C GLY A 51 1.78 -1.72 -3.47
N GLN A 52 1.61 -1.45 -4.76
CA GLN A 52 2.58 -1.73 -5.81
C GLN A 52 2.84 -0.45 -6.61
N VAL A 53 4.08 -0.26 -7.07
CA VAL A 53 4.49 0.92 -7.81
C VAL A 53 4.73 0.55 -9.27
N TYR A 54 4.06 1.26 -10.17
CA TYR A 54 4.20 1.13 -11.61
C TYR A 54 4.89 2.38 -12.16
N LYS A 55 5.76 2.19 -13.16
CA LYS A 55 6.32 3.31 -13.92
C LYS A 55 5.33 3.71 -15.00
N ALA A 56 5.03 5.00 -15.10
CA ALA A 56 4.20 5.53 -16.16
C ALA A 56 4.80 6.82 -16.74
N SER A 57 4.39 7.15 -17.95
CA SER A 57 4.63 8.44 -18.59
C SER A 57 3.29 9.12 -18.81
N LEU A 58 3.18 10.38 -18.40
CA LEU A 58 2.02 11.22 -18.68
C LEU A 58 1.99 11.64 -20.16
N THR A 59 0.82 12.05 -20.63
CA THR A 59 0.67 12.69 -21.96
C THR A 59 1.47 14.00 -22.07
N THR A 60 1.80 14.63 -20.95
CA THR A 60 2.73 15.78 -20.85
C THR A 60 4.21 15.42 -21.02
N ARG A 61 4.54 14.14 -21.28
CA ARG A 61 5.89 13.55 -21.35
C ARG A 61 6.65 13.45 -20.02
N GLU A 62 6.01 13.76 -18.90
CA GLU A 62 6.62 13.60 -17.58
C GLU A 62 6.61 12.14 -17.15
N HIS A 63 7.70 11.70 -16.50
CA HIS A 63 7.80 10.37 -15.91
C HIS A 63 7.27 10.40 -14.48
N VAL A 64 6.33 9.50 -14.18
CA VAL A 64 5.69 9.41 -12.88
C VAL A 64 5.69 7.99 -12.33
N ALA A 65 5.72 7.88 -11.01
CA ALA A 65 5.56 6.62 -10.30
C ALA A 65 4.11 6.52 -9.80
N VAL A 66 3.35 5.57 -10.35
CA VAL A 66 1.95 5.33 -9.97
C VAL A 66 1.91 4.26 -8.89
N LYS A 67 1.54 4.67 -7.67
CA LYS A 67 1.35 3.75 -6.56
C LYS A 67 -0.10 3.29 -6.52
N VAL A 68 -0.32 2.00 -6.72
CA VAL A 68 -1.64 1.36 -6.68
C VAL A 68 -1.80 0.66 -5.34
N GLN A 69 -2.89 0.97 -4.62
CA GLN A 69 -3.20 0.30 -3.35
C GLN A 69 -3.62 -1.15 -3.60
N ARG A 70 -3.26 -2.06 -2.68
CA ARG A 70 -3.72 -3.45 -2.78
C ARG A 70 -5.22 -3.56 -2.48
N LEU A 71 -5.93 -4.32 -3.30
CA LEU A 71 -7.33 -4.64 -3.05
C LEU A 71 -7.49 -5.37 -1.71
N GLY A 72 -8.51 -4.99 -0.93
CA GLY A 72 -8.80 -5.58 0.37
C GLY A 72 -7.89 -5.15 1.52
N MET A 73 -6.93 -4.22 1.29
CA MET A 73 -6.11 -3.67 2.39
C MET A 73 -6.95 -2.86 3.38
N TYR A 74 -7.96 -2.13 2.90
CA TYR A 74 -8.79 -1.29 3.76
C TYR A 74 -9.53 -2.12 4.82
N ALA A 75 -10.17 -3.22 4.43
CA ALA A 75 -10.87 -4.10 5.36
C ALA A 75 -9.94 -4.69 6.43
N ARG A 76 -8.71 -5.06 6.06
CA ARG A 76 -7.70 -5.56 7.02
C ARG A 76 -7.23 -4.46 7.96
N LEU A 77 -6.94 -3.28 7.44
CA LEU A 77 -6.54 -2.13 8.27
C LEU A 77 -7.62 -1.76 9.29
N VAL A 78 -8.89 -1.76 8.88
CA VAL A 78 -10.01 -1.49 9.79
C VAL A 78 -10.12 -2.56 10.87
N LEU A 79 -9.99 -3.84 10.50
CA LEU A 79 -10.01 -4.95 11.46
C LEU A 79 -8.85 -4.86 12.45
N ASP A 80 -7.65 -4.56 11.97
CA ASP A 80 -6.45 -4.42 12.82
C ASP A 80 -6.63 -3.24 13.79
N SER A 81 -7.10 -2.09 13.30
CA SER A 81 -7.44 -0.95 14.17
C SER A 81 -8.51 -1.33 15.19
N TYR A 82 -9.57 -2.01 14.78
CA TYR A 82 -10.62 -2.47 15.70
C TYR A 82 -10.06 -3.38 16.80
N LEU A 83 -9.19 -4.32 16.45
CA LEU A 83 -8.56 -5.23 17.39
C LEU A 83 -7.69 -4.47 18.41
N LEU A 84 -6.92 -3.47 17.94
CA LEU A 84 -6.12 -2.61 18.81
C LEU A 84 -6.98 -1.82 19.80
N TYR A 85 -8.11 -1.26 19.38
CA TYR A 85 -9.02 -0.55 20.28
C TYR A 85 -9.71 -1.52 21.26
N PHE A 86 -10.12 -2.69 20.77
CA PHE A 86 -10.81 -3.69 21.58
C PHE A 86 -9.93 -4.23 22.71
N ILE A 87 -8.65 -4.50 22.42
CA ILE A 87 -7.69 -5.04 23.40
C ILE A 87 -7.02 -3.93 24.21
N GLY A 88 -6.68 -2.81 23.57
CA GLY A 88 -5.90 -1.73 24.16
C GLY A 88 -6.62 -1.00 25.29
N GLY A 89 -7.93 -0.78 25.17
CA GLY A 89 -8.74 -0.12 26.21
C GLY A 89 -8.72 -0.88 27.54
N PRO A 90 -9.13 -2.16 27.56
CA PRO A 90 -9.08 -3.00 28.77
C PRO A 90 -7.66 -3.16 29.34
N LEU A 91 -6.67 -3.37 28.46
CA LEU A 91 -5.28 -3.59 28.86
C LEU A 91 -4.67 -2.36 29.55
N GLN A 92 -4.92 -1.16 29.02
CA GLN A 92 -4.42 0.07 29.62
C GLN A 92 -5.03 0.33 31.01
N ARG A 93 -6.28 -0.07 31.21
CA ARG A 93 -6.97 0.04 32.50
C ARG A 93 -6.42 -0.94 33.54
N TYR A 94 -6.06 -2.16 33.12
CA TYR A 94 -5.43 -3.16 33.99
C TYR A 94 -3.98 -2.80 34.36
N LEU A 95 -3.19 -2.34 33.38
CA LEU A 95 -1.81 -1.88 33.60
C LEU A 95 -1.76 -0.60 34.45
N GLY A 96 -2.74 0.31 34.28
CA GLY A 96 -2.92 1.47 35.14
C GLY A 96 -3.21 1.09 36.59
N ALA A 97 -4.04 0.06 36.82
CA ALA A 97 -4.29 -0.46 38.16
C ALA A 97 -3.03 -1.08 38.80
N LEU A 98 -2.26 -1.87 38.05
CA LEU A 98 -0.99 -2.46 38.52
C LEU A 98 0.07 -1.40 38.87
N ARG A 99 0.05 -0.24 38.20
CA ARG A 99 0.99 0.87 38.47
C ARG A 99 0.65 1.67 39.75
N ILE A 100 -0.54 1.50 40.32
CA ILE A 100 -0.95 2.15 41.58
C ILE A 100 -0.56 1.30 42.80
N PHE A 101 -0.32 0.00 42.60
CA PHE A 101 0.05 -0.97 43.64
C PHE A 101 1.55 -1.33 43.65
N ALA A 102 2.40 -0.59 42.91
CA ALA A 102 3.86 -0.75 42.88
C ALA A 102 4.55 0.56 43.28
#